data_AF-A0A931VRL6-F1
#
_entry.id   AF-A0A931VRL6-F1
#
_cell.length_a   1.000
_cell.length_b   1.000
_cell.length_c   1.000
_cell.angle_alpha   90.00
_cell.angle_beta   90.00
_cell.angle_gamma   90.00
#
_symmetry.space_group_name_H-M   'P 1'
#
loop_
_entity.id
_entity.type
_entity.pdbx_description
1 polymer ?
#
loop_
_entity_poly.entity_id
_entity_poly.type
_entity_poly.pdbx_seq_one_letter_code
_entity_poly.pdbx_strand_id
1 'polypeptide(L)'
;MDLWTLFIGFILGIIEGVTEFLPVSSTGHLILAGDLLGFNDDRAKTFEIAIQLGAILAVLWLYRDRIRENVSGLSRSRAAQGFWINLGIAFVPAAAVGLLAHKWIKAY
;
A
#
# COMPACT_ATOMS: atom_id res chain seq x y z
N MET A 1 -12.85 22.12 0.43
CA MET A 1 -12.91 21.04 -0.58
C MET A 1 -14.10 21.33 -1.46
N ASP A 2 -13.88 21.54 -2.74
CA ASP A 2 -14.92 21.67 -3.74
C ASP A 2 -15.30 20.28 -4.29
N LEU A 3 -16.46 20.19 -4.95
CA LEU A 3 -17.02 18.92 -5.42
C LEU A 3 -16.12 18.24 -6.46
N TRP A 4 -15.37 19.04 -7.24
CA TRP A 4 -14.42 18.53 -8.22
C TRP A 4 -13.25 17.78 -7.56
N THR A 5 -12.66 18.34 -6.50
CA THR A 5 -11.59 17.66 -5.75
C THR A 5 -12.07 16.36 -5.10
N LEU A 6 -13.31 16.31 -4.60
CA LEU A 6 -13.91 15.08 -4.07
C LEU A 6 -14.10 14.02 -5.17
N PHE A 7 -14.53 14.45 -6.36
CA PHE A 7 -14.68 13.56 -7.51
C PHE A 7 -13.33 12.98 -7.96
N ILE A 8 -12.28 13.82 -8.05
CA ILE A 8 -10.91 13.35 -8.34
C ILE A 8 -10.48 12.32 -7.30
N GLY A 9 -10.64 12.62 -6.01
CA GLY A 9 -10.28 11.70 -4.93
C GLY A 9 -11.01 10.36 -5.00
N PHE A 10 -12.29 10.37 -5.39
CA PHE A 10 -13.06 9.15 -5.62
C PHE A 10 -12.49 8.31 -6.78
N ILE A 11 -12.16 8.93 -7.91
CA ILE A 11 -11.58 8.25 -9.07
C ILE A 11 -10.21 7.66 -8.73
N LEU A 12 -9.32 8.45 -8.12
CA LEU A 12 -7.99 7.99 -7.71
C LEU A 12 -8.08 6.86 -6.68
N GLY A 13 -9.03 6.93 -5.75
CA GLY A 13 -9.29 5.85 -4.79
C GLY A 13 -9.75 4.54 -5.45
N ILE A 14 -10.57 4.61 -6.50
CA ILE A 14 -10.94 3.43 -7.30
C ILE A 14 -9.71 2.86 -8.03
N ILE A 15 -8.93 3.72 -8.68
CA ILE A 15 -7.73 3.30 -9.41
C ILE A 15 -6.77 2.57 -8.47
N GLU A 16 -6.46 3.18 -7.32
CA GLU A 16 -5.63 2.58 -6.29
C GLU A 16 -6.18 1.23 -5.82
N GLY A 17 -7.45 1.18 -5.41
CA GLY A 17 -8.06 -0.05 -4.89
C GLY A 17 -8.11 -1.21 -5.91
N VAL A 18 -8.20 -0.91 -7.20
CA VAL A 18 -8.18 -1.93 -8.27
C VAL A 18 -6.75 -2.33 -8.62
N THR A 19 -5.83 -1.38 -8.72
CA THR A 19 -4.49 -1.62 -9.29
C THR A 19 -3.46 -2.08 -8.27
N GLU A 20 -3.63 -1.77 -6.97
CA GLU A 20 -2.64 -2.11 -5.94
C GLU A 20 -2.42 -3.61 -5.77
N PHE A 21 -3.46 -4.42 -6.00
CA PHE A 21 -3.37 -5.89 -5.88
C PHE A 21 -3.07 -6.60 -7.20
N LEU A 22 -3.05 -5.85 -8.30
CA LEU A 22 -2.73 -6.36 -9.63
C LEU A 22 -1.26 -6.06 -9.96
N PRO A 23 -0.55 -6.94 -10.68
CA PRO A 23 0.85 -6.71 -11.05
C PRO A 23 0.97 -5.72 -12.24
N VAL A 24 0.40 -4.51 -12.08
CA VAL A 24 0.26 -3.48 -13.13
C VAL A 24 0.81 -2.10 -12.73
N SER A 25 1.36 -1.95 -11.52
CA SER A 25 1.88 -0.68 -10.95
C SER A 25 0.79 0.38 -10.69
N SER A 26 0.29 0.43 -9.46
CA SER A 26 -0.66 1.46 -8.98
C SER A 26 -0.09 2.88 -9.06
N THR A 27 1.16 3.07 -8.64
CA THR A 27 1.86 4.37 -8.69
C THR A 27 1.86 4.96 -10.10
N GLY A 28 2.13 4.15 -11.13
CA GLY A 28 2.11 4.63 -12.52
C GLY A 28 0.73 5.09 -12.99
N HIS A 29 -0.32 4.35 -12.61
CA HIS A 29 -1.69 4.72 -12.94
C HIS A 29 -2.16 5.98 -12.19
N LEU A 30 -1.76 6.15 -10.92
CA LEU A 30 -2.08 7.34 -10.14
C LEU A 30 -1.39 8.59 -10.70
N ILE A 31 -0.10 8.51 -11.06
CA ILE A 31 0.61 9.63 -11.69
C ILE A 31 -0.07 10.04 -12.99
N LEU A 32 -0.39 9.07 -13.87
CA LEU A 32 -1.03 9.37 -15.16
C LEU A 32 -2.44 9.96 -14.96
N ALA A 33 -3.26 9.37 -14.09
CA ALA A 33 -4.61 9.84 -13.83
C ALA A 33 -4.61 11.21 -13.13
N GLY A 34 -3.69 11.44 -12.20
CA GLY A 34 -3.50 12.73 -11.53
C GLY A 34 -3.15 13.82 -12.54
N ASP A 35 -2.21 13.56 -13.45
CA ASP A 35 -1.83 14.53 -14.50
C ASP A 35 -3.00 14.84 -15.46
N LEU A 36 -3.72 13.81 -15.91
CA LEU A 36 -4.90 13.98 -16.78
C LEU A 36 -6.03 14.77 -16.12
N LEU A 37 -6.17 14.68 -14.79
CA LEU A 37 -7.20 15.36 -14.02
C LEU A 37 -6.73 16.72 -13.46
N GLY A 38 -5.49 17.13 -13.75
CA GLY A 38 -4.91 18.38 -13.24
C GLY A 38 -4.64 18.38 -11.72
N PHE A 39 -4.44 17.19 -11.15
CA PHE A 39 -4.17 16.97 -9.72
C PHE A 39 -2.73 16.43 -9.54
N ASN A 40 -1.75 17.29 -9.78
CA ASN A 40 -0.33 16.96 -9.81
C ASN A 40 0.54 17.88 -8.91
N ASP A 41 -0.08 18.52 -7.92
CA ASP A 41 0.62 19.34 -6.93
C ASP A 41 1.18 18.49 -5.75
N ASP A 42 1.86 19.12 -4.80
CA ASP A 42 2.40 18.39 -3.65
C ASP A 42 1.32 17.77 -2.73
N ARG A 43 0.07 18.26 -2.82
CA ARG A 43 -1.07 17.65 -2.13
C ARG A 43 -1.45 16.32 -2.77
N ALA A 44 -1.30 16.18 -4.09
CA ALA A 44 -1.53 14.93 -4.79
C ALA A 44 -0.63 13.80 -4.28
N LYS A 45 0.68 14.05 -4.14
CA LYS A 45 1.63 13.06 -3.58
C LYS A 45 1.24 12.60 -2.17
N THR A 46 0.80 13.54 -1.32
CA THR A 46 0.38 13.22 0.04
C THR A 46 -0.93 12.41 0.03
N PHE A 47 -1.83 12.73 -0.89
CA PHE A 47 -3.09 12.03 -1.06
C PHE A 47 -2.88 10.61 -1.58
N GLU A 48 -2.00 10.39 -2.57
CA GLU A 48 -1.63 9.07 -3.10
C GLU A 48 -1.13 8.13 -1.99
N ILE A 49 -0.25 8.64 -1.10
CA ILE A 49 0.21 7.88 0.07
C ILE A 49 -0.94 7.58 1.05
N ALA A 50 -1.88 8.52 1.22
CA ALA A 50 -3.00 8.34 2.13
C ALA A 50 -4.01 7.31 1.62
N ILE A 51 -4.30 7.26 0.31
CA ILE A 51 -5.25 6.31 -0.26
C ILE A 51 -4.72 4.86 -0.28
N GLN A 52 -3.39 4.67 -0.38
CA GLN A 52 -2.74 3.37 -0.21
C GLN A 52 -3.05 2.72 1.16
N LEU A 53 -3.22 3.53 2.21
CA LEU A 53 -3.66 3.01 3.51
C LEU A 53 -5.04 2.35 3.42
N GLY A 54 -5.93 2.84 2.56
CA GLY A 54 -7.23 2.22 2.29
C GLY A 54 -7.09 0.81 1.70
N ALA A 55 -6.16 0.63 0.75
CA ALA A 55 -5.86 -0.68 0.18
C ALA A 55 -5.28 -1.63 1.24
N ILE A 56 -4.34 -1.16 2.07
CA ILE A 56 -3.79 -1.96 3.19
C ILE A 56 -4.91 -2.37 4.16
N LEU A 57 -5.80 -1.44 4.53
CA LEU A 57 -6.94 -1.73 5.41
C LEU A 57 -7.89 -2.77 4.79
N ALA A 58 -8.11 -2.73 3.48
CA ALA A 58 -8.90 -3.75 2.78
C ALA A 58 -8.30 -5.15 2.93
N VAL A 59 -6.97 -5.30 2.82
CA VAL A 59 -6.27 -6.58 3.06
C VAL A 59 -6.38 -7.02 4.52
N LEU A 60 -6.15 -6.11 5.46
CA LEU A 60 -6.26 -6.39 6.89
C LEU A 60 -7.68 -6.86 7.25
N TRP A 61 -8.70 -6.24 6.66
CA TRP A 61 -10.10 -6.65 6.82
C TRP A 61 -10.40 -8.00 6.16
N LEU A 62 -9.95 -8.20 4.92
CA LEU A 62 -10.17 -9.46 4.19
C LEU A 62 -9.57 -10.65 4.94
N TYR A 63 -8.35 -10.50 5.47
CA TYR A 63 -7.62 -11.56 6.18
C TYR A 63 -7.69 -11.45 7.71
N ARG A 64 -8.62 -10.66 8.27
CA ARG A 64 -8.75 -10.38 9.72
C ARG A 64 -8.73 -11.64 10.60
N ASP A 65 -9.42 -12.70 10.18
CA ASP A 65 -9.54 -13.94 10.96
C ASP A 65 -8.23 -14.71 10.95
N ARG A 66 -7.60 -14.85 9.77
CA ARG A 66 -6.26 -15.46 9.61
C ARG A 66 -5.19 -14.69 10.39
N ILE A 67 -5.22 -13.36 10.34
CA ILE A 67 -4.29 -12.51 11.09
C ILE A 67 -4.50 -12.74 12.59
N ARG A 68 -5.76 -12.74 13.07
CA ARG A 68 -6.08 -12.98 14.48
C ARG A 68 -5.61 -14.36 14.96
N GLU A 69 -5.83 -15.40 14.17
CA GLU A 69 -5.36 -16.76 14.46
C GLU A 69 -3.83 -16.81 14.53
N ASN A 70 -3.13 -16.23 13.55
CA ASN A 70 -1.68 -16.23 13.52
C ASN A 70 -1.06 -15.39 14.65
N VAL A 71 -1.68 -14.28 15.04
CA VAL A 71 -1.23 -13.45 16.17
C VAL A 71 -1.45 -14.17 17.51
N SER A 72 -2.64 -14.73 17.74
CA SER A 72 -2.94 -15.43 19.00
C SER A 72 -2.23 -16.79 19.14
N GLY A 73 -1.88 -17.42 18.02
CA GLY A 73 -1.17 -18.69 17.94
C GLY A 73 0.36 -18.60 17.98
N LEU A 74 0.95 -17.40 18.08
CA LEU A 74 2.41 -17.14 17.92
C LEU A 74 3.29 -18.13 18.71
N SER A 75 2.95 -18.37 19.98
CA SER A 75 3.75 -19.21 20.88
C SER A 75 3.27 -20.66 20.96
N ARG A 76 2.14 -21.00 20.33
CA ARG A 76 1.46 -22.30 20.51
C ARG A 76 1.40 -23.16 19.25
N SER A 77 1.49 -22.55 18.07
CA SER A 77 1.37 -23.25 16.78
C SER A 77 2.63 -23.14 15.94
N ARG A 78 3.19 -24.28 15.52
CA ARG A 78 4.29 -24.32 14.55
C ARG A 78 3.91 -23.66 13.21
N ALA A 79 2.63 -23.73 12.83
CA ALA A 79 2.13 -23.09 11.61
C ALA A 79 2.13 -21.56 11.73
N ALA A 80 1.71 -21.02 12.88
CA ALA A 80 1.75 -19.58 13.14
C ALA A 80 3.20 -19.06 13.16
N GLN A 81 4.12 -19.78 13.81
CA GLN A 81 5.55 -19.46 13.80
C GLN A 81 6.12 -19.44 12.37
N GLY A 82 5.80 -20.46 11.57
CA GLY A 82 6.21 -20.53 10.16
C GLY A 82 5.71 -19.34 9.34
N PHE A 83 4.45 -18.92 9.54
CA PHE A 83 3.90 -17.72 8.89
C PHE A 83 4.72 -16.46 9.19
N TRP A 84 5.02 -16.20 10.47
CA TRP A 84 5.76 -15.00 10.87
C TRP A 84 7.24 -15.03 10.46
N ILE A 85 7.87 -16.21 10.49
CA ILE A 85 9.23 -16.38 9.98
C ILE A 85 9.26 -16.10 8.48
N ASN A 86 8.34 -16.69 7.71
CA ASN A 86 8.27 -16.47 6.26
C ASN A 86 7.99 -15.00 5.92
N LEU A 87 7.08 -14.35 6.66
CA LEU A 87 6.81 -12.92 6.50
C LEU A 87 8.06 -12.09 6.79
N GLY A 88 8.80 -12.41 7.86
CA GLY A 88 10.07 -11.77 8.19
C GLY A 88 11.12 -11.95 7.09
N ILE A 89 11.28 -13.16 6.56
CA ILE A 89 12.22 -13.46 5.46
C ILE A 89 11.84 -12.68 4.19
N ALA A 90 10.55 -12.52 3.90
CA ALA A 90 10.10 -11.74 2.75
C ALA A 90 10.26 -10.22 2.95
N PHE A 91 9.99 -9.71 4.15
CA PHE A 91 9.96 -8.28 4.44
C PHE A 91 11.33 -7.68 4.79
N VAL A 92 12.10 -8.33 5.66
CA VAL A 92 13.34 -7.77 6.24
C VAL A 92 14.38 -7.40 5.18
N PRO A 93 14.66 -8.22 4.15
CA PRO A 93 15.61 -7.85 3.10
C PRO A 93 15.14 -6.60 2.33
N ALA A 94 13.86 -6.55 1.96
CA ALA A 94 13.29 -5.41 1.25
C ALA A 94 13.33 -4.13 2.10
N ALA A 95 13.00 -4.23 3.39
CA ALA A 95 13.07 -3.11 4.32
C ALA A 95 14.50 -2.62 4.54
N ALA A 96 15.47 -3.53 4.71
CA ALA A 96 16.88 -3.17 4.87
C ALA A 96 17.43 -2.46 3.63
N VAL A 97 17.19 -3.03 2.44
CA VAL A 97 17.58 -2.40 1.16
C VAL A 97 16.88 -1.06 1.00
N GLY A 98 15.58 -0.98 1.26
CA GLY A 98 14.79 0.23 1.17
C GLY A 98 15.29 1.34 2.09
N LEU A 99 15.68 1.02 3.34
CA LEU A 99 16.25 1.98 4.29
C LEU A 99 17.63 2.47 3.87
N LEU A 100 18.52 1.56 3.44
CA LEU A 100 19.90 1.92 3.04
C LEU A 100 19.93 2.69 1.72
N ALA A 101 19.07 2.33 0.77
CA ALA A 101 19.00 2.95 -0.56
C ALA A 101 17.99 4.10 -0.67
N HIS A 102 17.23 4.42 0.39
CA HIS A 102 16.14 5.41 0.32
C HIS A 102 16.55 6.73 -0.32
N LYS A 103 17.73 7.26 0.05
CA LYS A 103 18.25 8.52 -0.47
C LYS A 103 18.59 8.45 -1.96
N TRP A 104 19.09 7.31 -2.43
CA TRP A 104 19.39 7.10 -3.84
C TRP A 104 18.10 6.92 -4.66
N ILE A 105 17.14 6.15 -4.16
CA ILE A 105 15.85 5.91 -4.82
C ILE A 105 15.07 7.21 -5.00
N LYS A 106 15.14 8.15 -4.05
CA LYS A 106 14.49 9.46 -4.16
C LYS A 106 15.28 10.51 -4.94
N ALA A 107 16.57 10.27 -5.20
CA ALA A 107 17.42 11.24 -5.89
C ALA A 107 17.22 11.21 -7.42
N TYR A 108 16.64 10.14 -7.94
CA TYR A 108 16.36 9.89 -9.35
C TYR A 108 14.88 9.54 -9.53
#